data_AF-A0A963I6A3-F1
#
_entry.id   AF-A0A963I6A3-F1
#
_cell.length_a   1.000
_cell.length_b   1.000
_cell.length_c   1.000
_cell.angle_alpha   90.00
_cell.angle_beta   90.00
_cell.angle_gamma   90.00
#
_symmetry.space_group_name_H-M   'P 1'
#
loop_
_entity.id
_entity.type
_entity.pdbx_description
1 polymer ?
#
loop_
_entity_poly.entity_id
_entity_poly.type
_entity_poly.pdbx_seq_one_letter_code
_entity_poly.pdbx_strand_id
1 'polypeptide(L)'
;ILVDPGLPIPPASTAIHGITDAAIAGAPPFPEAWDRFTAFTAKRILVGFSIGFDLAVLEQEAKRAGLDWVKPRSLCVRLLSAIANPNLPDNALETIAAWLDVDIRDRHTALGDAIVAGHVFSALIPRLRDRGIRTLAEAERACLGLTQQLESHHRAGWAEPVSMPERPKGLASVDPFAYSHDIAQLMSSPPVVVGSALLLSDAIALMTERRIS
;
A
#
# COMPACT_ATOMS: atom_id res chain seq x y z
N ILE A 1 15.18 9.59 6.90
CA ILE A 1 16.30 9.00 6.12
C ILE A 1 15.75 8.34 4.89
N LEU A 2 16.52 8.24 3.81
CA LEU A 2 16.23 7.32 2.73
C LEU A 2 16.84 5.94 3.05
N VAL A 3 16.38 4.91 2.37
CA VAL A 3 16.84 3.53 2.54
C VAL A 3 17.18 2.99 1.15
N ASP A 4 18.35 2.36 1.02
CA ASP A 4 18.74 1.65 -0.18
C ASP A 4 18.03 0.28 -0.22
N PRO A 5 17.16 0.02 -1.22
CA PRO A 5 16.48 -1.26 -1.34
C PRO A 5 17.36 -2.37 -1.96
N GLY A 6 18.60 -2.06 -2.35
CA GLY A 6 19.53 -3.02 -2.98
C GLY A 6 19.16 -3.37 -4.42
N LEU A 7 18.24 -2.62 -5.04
CA LEU A 7 17.78 -2.80 -6.42
C LEU A 7 17.44 -1.44 -7.05
N PRO A 8 17.49 -1.31 -8.39
CA PRO A 8 17.17 -0.06 -9.06
C PRO A 8 15.73 0.39 -8.78
N ILE A 9 15.53 1.68 -8.54
CA ILE A 9 14.21 2.24 -8.27
C ILE A 9 13.35 2.20 -9.55
N PRO A 10 12.18 1.52 -9.55
CA PRO A 10 11.32 1.46 -10.72
C PRO A 10 10.85 2.86 -11.16
N PRO A 11 10.88 3.21 -12.47
CA PRO A 11 10.44 4.52 -12.94
C PRO A 11 9.00 4.89 -12.55
N ALA A 12 8.11 3.90 -12.48
CA ALA A 12 6.74 4.10 -12.02
C ALA A 12 6.66 4.53 -10.54
N SER A 13 7.58 4.05 -9.70
CA SER A 13 7.67 4.43 -8.29
C SER A 13 8.23 5.87 -8.18
N THR A 14 9.30 6.16 -8.91
CA THR A 14 9.89 7.50 -9.03
C THR A 14 8.85 8.54 -9.47
N ALA A 15 7.96 8.20 -10.40
CA ALA A 15 6.91 9.11 -10.86
C ALA A 15 5.91 9.51 -9.75
N ILE A 16 5.79 8.72 -8.68
CA ILE A 16 4.88 8.97 -7.56
C ILE A 16 5.62 9.74 -6.45
N HIS A 17 6.73 9.20 -5.96
CA HIS A 17 7.41 9.72 -4.75
C HIS A 17 8.67 10.55 -5.04
N GLY A 18 9.11 10.64 -6.31
CA GLY A 18 10.27 11.45 -6.72
C GLY A 18 11.64 10.97 -6.26
N ILE A 19 11.76 9.75 -5.73
CA ILE A 19 13.03 9.19 -5.24
C ILE A 19 13.68 8.48 -6.42
N THR A 20 14.92 8.84 -6.73
CA THR A 20 15.72 8.27 -7.82
C THR A 20 16.87 7.44 -7.26
N ASP A 21 17.50 6.61 -8.10
CA ASP A 21 18.74 5.90 -7.72
C ASP A 21 19.83 6.86 -7.24
N ALA A 22 19.92 8.05 -7.84
CA ALA A 22 20.84 9.10 -7.41
C ALA A 22 20.50 9.65 -6.02
N ALA A 23 19.21 9.75 -5.67
CA ALA A 23 18.77 10.24 -4.37
C ALA A 23 19.08 9.25 -3.22
N ILE A 24 19.11 7.95 -3.52
CA ILE A 24 19.46 6.90 -2.54
C ILE A 24 20.94 6.51 -2.58
N ALA A 25 21.77 7.19 -3.38
CA ALA A 25 23.20 6.90 -3.44
C ALA A 25 23.85 7.11 -2.07
N GLY A 26 24.37 6.02 -1.48
CA GLY A 26 24.95 6.03 -0.13
C GLY A 26 23.92 6.04 1.00
N ALA A 27 22.64 5.83 0.70
CA ALA A 27 21.64 5.56 1.73
C ALA A 27 21.94 4.21 2.42
N PRO A 28 21.63 4.08 3.72
CA PRO A 28 21.84 2.84 4.44
C PRO A 28 20.92 1.73 3.91
N PRO A 29 21.35 0.45 3.98
CA PRO A 29 20.46 -0.67 3.71
C PRO A 29 19.41 -0.78 4.83
N PHE A 30 18.35 -1.56 4.57
CA PHE A 30 17.25 -1.72 5.51
C PHE A 30 17.66 -2.09 6.95
N PRO A 31 18.62 -3.01 7.22
CA PRO A 31 18.97 -3.38 8.60
C PRO A 31 19.49 -2.21 9.44
N GLU A 32 20.30 -1.33 8.87
CA GLU A 32 20.80 -0.15 9.59
C GLU A 32 19.67 0.88 9.80
N ALA A 33 18.81 1.07 8.81
CA ALA A 33 17.63 1.93 8.95
C ALA A 33 16.67 1.39 10.02
N TRP A 34 16.53 0.06 10.11
CA TRP A 34 15.71 -0.65 11.09
C TRP A 34 16.20 -0.44 12.52
N ASP A 35 17.50 -0.57 12.77
CA ASP A 35 18.07 -0.31 14.10
C ASP A 35 17.81 1.12 14.57
N ARG A 36 17.95 2.09 13.64
CA ARG A 36 17.62 3.49 13.92
C ARG A 36 16.14 3.69 14.19
N PHE A 37 15.28 3.03 13.41
CA PHE A 37 13.83 3.12 13.56
C PHE A 37 13.33 2.49 14.87
N THR A 38 13.83 1.32 15.24
CA THR A 38 13.45 0.64 16.49
C THR A 38 13.95 1.40 17.71
N ALA A 39 15.15 1.98 17.67
CA ALA A 39 15.64 2.88 18.71
C ALA A 39 14.79 4.15 18.82
N PHE A 40 14.40 4.74 17.68
CA PHE A 40 13.54 5.92 17.63
C PHE A 40 12.13 5.64 18.15
N THR A 41 11.54 4.49 17.82
CA THR A 41 10.15 4.18 18.21
C THR A 41 10.07 3.61 19.63
N ALA A 42 11.03 2.79 20.03
CA ALA A 42 11.13 2.21 21.37
C ALA A 42 9.78 1.67 21.88
N LYS A 43 9.24 2.22 22.99
CA LYS A 43 7.94 1.84 23.57
C LYS A 43 6.79 2.80 23.20
N ARG A 44 6.97 3.65 22.19
CA ARG A 44 5.96 4.61 21.72
C ARG A 44 4.91 3.89 20.87
N ILE A 45 3.72 4.47 20.84
CA ILE A 45 2.64 4.02 19.95
C ILE A 45 2.82 4.68 18.60
N LEU A 46 2.72 3.90 17.54
CA LEU A 46 2.80 4.43 16.19
C LEU A 46 1.43 4.90 15.73
N VAL A 47 1.37 6.11 15.20
CA VAL A 47 0.15 6.67 14.62
C VAL A 47 0.42 6.98 13.17
N GLY A 48 -0.43 6.50 12.27
CA GLY A 48 -0.22 6.66 10.83
C GLY A 48 -1.52 6.55 10.04
N PHE A 49 -1.49 7.10 8.82
CA PHE A 49 -2.60 7.01 7.90
C PHE A 49 -2.57 5.67 7.16
N SER A 50 -3.61 4.86 7.30
CA SER A 50 -3.62 3.48 6.76
C SER A 50 -2.43 2.62 7.25
N ILE A 51 -1.98 2.84 8.50
CA ILE A 51 -0.76 2.28 9.09
C ILE A 51 -0.59 0.75 8.99
N GLY A 52 -1.68 0.01 8.76
CA GLY A 52 -1.60 -1.43 8.51
C GLY A 52 -0.71 -1.78 7.31
N PHE A 53 -0.69 -0.93 6.27
CA PHE A 53 0.19 -1.09 5.12
C PHE A 53 1.67 -0.92 5.50
N ASP A 54 2.00 0.18 6.18
CA ASP A 54 3.37 0.47 6.63
C ASP A 54 3.91 -0.65 7.53
N LEU A 55 3.09 -1.15 8.45
CA LEU A 55 3.46 -2.27 9.32
C LEU A 55 3.70 -3.57 8.54
N ALA A 56 2.92 -3.84 7.50
CA ALA A 56 3.11 -5.01 6.66
C ALA A 56 4.43 -4.94 5.86
N VAL A 57 4.75 -3.77 5.31
CA VAL A 57 6.04 -3.52 4.63
C VAL A 57 7.20 -3.73 5.61
N LEU A 58 7.15 -3.09 6.78
CA LEU A 58 8.19 -3.23 7.80
C LEU A 58 8.37 -4.68 8.28
N GLU A 59 7.26 -5.41 8.49
CA GLU A 59 7.30 -6.83 8.85
C GLU A 59 7.96 -7.69 7.76
N GLN A 60 7.63 -7.42 6.50
CA GLN A 60 8.19 -8.16 5.38
C GLN A 60 9.69 -7.89 5.21
N GLU A 61 10.12 -6.63 5.33
CA GLU A 61 11.53 -6.25 5.24
C GLU A 61 12.35 -6.76 6.43
N ALA A 62 11.78 -6.73 7.65
CA ALA A 62 12.41 -7.34 8.82
C ALA A 62 12.64 -8.85 8.61
N LYS A 63 11.61 -9.57 8.11
CA LYS A 63 11.74 -11.00 7.77
C LYS A 63 12.79 -11.26 6.70
N ARG A 64 12.83 -10.46 5.62
CA ARG A 64 13.82 -10.57 4.54
C ARG A 64 15.25 -10.37 5.05
N ALA A 65 15.43 -9.45 5.98
CA ALA A 65 16.72 -9.14 6.60
C ALA A 65 17.11 -10.10 7.75
N GLY A 66 16.26 -11.06 8.13
CA GLY A 66 16.49 -11.95 9.27
C GLY A 66 16.46 -11.23 10.62
N LEU A 67 15.72 -10.13 10.72
CA LEU A 67 15.59 -9.30 11.92
C LEU A 67 14.34 -9.69 12.73
N ASP A 68 14.42 -9.50 14.04
CA ASP A 68 13.29 -9.74 14.92
C ASP A 68 12.16 -8.73 14.67
N TRP A 69 10.95 -9.25 14.44
CA TRP A 69 9.74 -8.45 14.33
C TRP A 69 8.86 -8.61 15.55
N VAL A 70 8.64 -7.50 16.25
CA VAL A 70 7.61 -7.38 17.29
C VAL A 70 6.64 -6.30 16.85
N LYS A 71 5.39 -6.70 16.56
CA LYS A 71 4.37 -5.77 16.09
C LYS A 71 4.16 -4.63 17.11
N PRO A 72 4.43 -3.37 16.75
CA PRO A 72 4.26 -2.26 17.68
C PRO A 72 2.78 -1.96 17.89
N ARG A 73 2.46 -1.41 19.08
CA ARG A 73 1.14 -0.83 19.30
C ARG A 73 0.93 0.34 18.36
N SER A 74 -0.24 0.41 17.74
CA SER A 74 -0.50 1.42 16.71
C SER A 74 -1.96 1.87 16.64
N LEU A 75 -2.17 3.07 16.11
CA LEU A 75 -3.49 3.61 15.78
C LEU A 75 -3.53 4.02 14.30
N CYS A 76 -4.61 3.64 13.63
CA CYS A 76 -4.85 4.00 12.24
C CYS A 76 -5.72 5.25 12.17
N VAL A 77 -5.14 6.35 11.68
CA VAL A 77 -5.84 7.65 11.53
C VAL A 77 -7.07 7.51 10.62
N ARG A 78 -6.98 6.70 9.56
CA ARG A 78 -8.10 6.45 8.63
C ARG A 78 -9.28 5.72 9.29
N LEU A 79 -9.03 4.81 10.23
CA LEU A 79 -10.12 4.16 10.98
C LEU A 79 -10.72 5.14 11.99
N LEU A 80 -9.88 5.91 12.68
CA LEU A 80 -10.33 6.92 13.64
C LEU A 80 -11.19 8.00 12.97
N SER A 81 -10.84 8.44 11.76
CA SER A 81 -11.66 9.38 10.99
C SER A 81 -13.01 8.80 10.61
N ALA A 82 -13.05 7.55 10.14
CA ALA A 82 -14.31 6.87 9.81
C ALA A 82 -15.22 6.71 11.05
N ILE A 83 -14.63 6.47 12.22
CA ILE A 83 -15.36 6.44 13.49
C ILE A 83 -15.87 7.85 13.85
N ALA A 84 -15.01 8.87 13.75
CA ALA A 84 -15.36 10.23 14.10
C ALA A 84 -16.48 10.80 13.20
N ASN A 85 -16.40 10.55 11.89
CA ASN A 85 -17.36 10.99 10.90
C ASN A 85 -17.63 9.89 9.84
N PRO A 86 -18.65 9.04 10.06
CA PRO A 86 -19.00 7.96 9.13
C PRO A 86 -19.67 8.47 7.83
N ASN A 87 -20.02 9.76 7.76
CA ASN A 87 -20.73 10.35 6.63
C ASN A 87 -19.78 11.01 5.62
N LEU A 88 -18.46 10.86 5.79
CA LEU A 88 -17.51 11.33 4.77
C LEU A 88 -17.72 10.55 3.45
N PRO A 89 -17.61 11.22 2.29
CA PRO A 89 -17.85 10.60 1.00
C PRO A 89 -16.86 9.48 0.69
N ASP A 90 -15.63 9.60 1.19
CA ASP A 90 -14.65 8.54 1.25
C ASP A 90 -13.67 8.74 2.41
N ASN A 91 -12.77 7.78 2.58
CA ASN A 91 -11.74 7.80 3.63
C ASN A 91 -10.35 8.13 3.06
N ALA A 92 -10.28 8.91 1.97
CA ALA A 92 -9.01 9.40 1.43
C ALA A 92 -8.39 10.45 2.36
N LEU A 93 -7.06 10.56 2.35
CA LEU A 93 -6.35 11.50 3.21
C LEU A 93 -6.77 12.94 2.90
N GLU A 94 -6.96 13.24 1.62
CA GLU A 94 -7.36 14.53 1.08
C GLU A 94 -8.76 14.93 1.58
N THR A 95 -9.72 14.01 1.54
CA THR A 95 -11.08 14.22 2.05
C THR A 95 -11.08 14.49 3.56
N ILE A 96 -10.31 13.70 4.31
CA ILE A 96 -10.23 13.81 5.77
C ILE A 96 -9.52 15.10 6.18
N ALA A 97 -8.42 15.45 5.51
CA ALA A 97 -7.68 16.68 5.76
C ALA A 97 -8.54 17.92 5.46
N ALA A 98 -9.27 17.93 4.33
CA ALA A 98 -10.19 19.01 3.99
C ALA A 98 -11.32 19.14 5.03
N TRP A 99 -11.91 18.03 5.49
CA TRP A 99 -12.93 18.05 6.54
C TRP A 99 -12.43 18.63 7.87
N LEU A 100 -11.15 18.44 8.18
CA LEU A 100 -10.52 18.89 9.42
C LEU A 100 -9.77 20.21 9.30
N ASP A 101 -9.83 20.87 8.13
CA ASP A 101 -9.09 22.10 7.84
C ASP A 101 -7.57 21.95 8.05
N VAL A 102 -7.01 20.83 7.55
CA VAL A 102 -5.59 20.51 7.62
C VAL A 102 -4.93 20.69 6.26
N ASP A 103 -3.92 21.56 6.20
CA ASP A 103 -3.08 21.74 5.02
C ASP A 103 -2.28 20.48 4.68
N ILE A 104 -2.30 20.09 3.40
CA ILE A 104 -1.45 19.03 2.86
C ILE A 104 -0.22 19.68 2.22
N ARG A 105 0.98 19.24 2.65
CA ARG A 105 2.27 19.67 2.09
C ARG A 105 3.15 18.44 1.86
N ASP A 106 4.02 18.52 0.86
CA ASP A 106 5.01 17.48 0.52
C ASP A 106 4.42 16.06 0.37
N ARG A 107 3.23 15.99 -0.24
CA ARG A 107 2.51 14.74 -0.50
C ARG A 107 3.37 13.77 -1.29
N HIS A 108 3.21 12.47 -1.00
CA HIS A 108 3.97 11.38 -1.60
C HIS A 108 5.44 11.29 -1.16
N THR A 109 5.81 12.07 -0.15
CA THR A 109 7.04 11.84 0.62
C THR A 109 6.67 11.20 1.96
N ALA A 110 7.49 10.27 2.44
CA ALA A 110 7.24 9.62 3.74
C ALA A 110 7.15 10.63 4.89
N LEU A 111 7.95 11.70 4.85
CA LEU A 111 7.93 12.75 5.87
C LEU A 111 6.69 13.63 5.77
N GLY A 112 6.36 14.11 4.57
CA GLY A 112 5.17 14.95 4.35
C GLY A 112 3.89 14.20 4.75
N ASP A 113 3.76 12.96 4.31
CA ASP A 113 2.61 12.10 4.63
C ASP A 113 2.51 11.83 6.14
N ALA A 114 3.63 11.59 6.83
CA ALA A 114 3.65 11.41 8.28
C ALA A 114 3.27 12.69 9.05
N ILE A 115 3.72 13.87 8.59
CA ILE A 115 3.36 15.16 9.18
C ILE A 115 1.86 15.42 9.03
N VAL A 116 1.31 15.24 7.81
CA VAL A 116 -0.12 15.40 7.56
C VAL A 116 -0.94 14.43 8.41
N ALA A 117 -0.53 13.15 8.49
CA ALA A 117 -1.20 12.17 9.35
C ALA A 117 -1.20 12.60 10.83
N GLY A 118 -0.09 13.19 11.31
CA GLY A 118 0.02 13.73 12.67
C GLY A 118 -0.90 14.94 12.93
N HIS A 119 -1.00 15.86 11.97
CA HIS A 119 -1.93 16.99 12.05
C HIS A 119 -3.39 16.53 12.03
N VAL A 120 -3.74 15.62 11.11
CA VAL A 120 -5.07 15.00 11.05
C VAL A 120 -5.40 14.31 12.37
N PHE A 121 -4.49 13.50 12.92
CA PHE A 121 -4.70 12.85 14.20
C PHE A 121 -4.96 13.86 15.32
N SER A 122 -4.18 14.95 15.37
CA SER A 122 -4.35 16.00 16.37
C SER A 122 -5.72 16.69 16.26
N ALA A 123 -6.15 16.99 15.03
CA ALA A 123 -7.46 17.58 14.75
C ALA A 123 -8.63 16.61 15.00
N LEU A 124 -8.40 15.29 14.94
CA LEU A 124 -9.40 14.27 15.28
C LEU A 124 -9.68 14.18 16.78
N ILE A 125 -8.73 14.53 17.66
CA ILE A 125 -8.86 14.30 19.10
C ILE A 125 -10.15 14.89 19.68
N PRO A 126 -10.55 16.15 19.42
CA PRO A 126 -11.81 16.69 19.91
C PRO A 126 -13.03 15.91 19.37
N ARG A 127 -13.03 15.55 18.08
CA ARG A 127 -14.13 14.80 17.45
C ARG A 127 -14.29 13.40 18.02
N LEU A 128 -13.17 12.74 18.33
CA LEU A 128 -13.16 11.43 19.00
C LEU A 128 -13.74 11.55 20.42
N ARG A 129 -13.44 12.64 21.14
CA ARG A 129 -14.01 12.89 22.48
C ARG A 129 -15.52 13.08 22.43
N ASP A 130 -16.06 13.72 21.40
CA ASP A 130 -17.51 13.85 21.18
C ASP A 130 -18.18 12.49 20.96
N ARG A 131 -17.44 11.52 20.43
CA ARG A 131 -17.86 10.12 20.29
C ARG A 131 -17.59 9.26 21.54
N GLY A 132 -17.16 9.86 22.64
CA GLY A 132 -16.87 9.18 23.89
C GLY A 132 -15.51 8.47 23.95
N ILE A 133 -14.65 8.64 22.94
CA ILE A 133 -13.31 8.04 22.89
C ILE A 133 -12.32 9.03 23.51
N ARG A 134 -11.83 8.73 24.71
CA ARG A 134 -10.95 9.61 25.51
C ARG A 134 -9.62 8.97 25.86
N THR A 135 -9.54 7.66 25.78
CA THR A 135 -8.35 6.87 26.12
C THR A 135 -7.86 6.08 24.92
N LEU A 136 -6.58 5.71 24.96
CA LEU A 136 -5.99 4.82 23.97
C LEU A 136 -6.73 3.48 23.89
N ALA A 137 -7.12 2.89 25.02
CA ALA A 137 -7.82 1.61 25.05
C ALA A 137 -9.23 1.69 24.43
N GLU A 138 -9.90 2.83 24.54
CA GLU A 138 -11.16 3.08 23.81
C GLU A 138 -10.93 3.23 22.32
N ALA A 139 -9.89 3.94 21.90
CA ALA A 139 -9.53 4.11 20.50
C ALA A 139 -9.17 2.77 19.84
N GLU A 140 -8.36 1.95 20.52
CA GLU A 140 -7.99 0.59 20.07
C GLU A 140 -9.24 -0.29 19.92
N ARG A 141 -10.12 -0.33 20.94
CA ARG A 141 -11.38 -1.09 20.87
C ARG A 141 -12.29 -0.63 19.74
N ALA A 142 -12.43 0.68 19.54
CA ALA A 142 -13.27 1.23 18.48
C ALA A 142 -12.74 0.85 17.08
N CYS A 143 -11.42 0.97 16.86
CA CYS A 143 -10.76 0.57 15.61
C CYS A 143 -10.90 -0.95 15.35
N LEU A 144 -10.76 -1.78 16.38
CA LEU A 144 -10.96 -3.23 16.27
C LEU A 144 -12.40 -3.56 15.92
N GLY A 145 -13.37 -2.92 16.58
CA GLY A 145 -14.79 -3.11 16.30
C GLY A 145 -15.16 -2.75 14.85
N LEU A 146 -14.67 -1.61 14.33
CA LEU A 146 -14.89 -1.22 12.94
C LEU A 146 -14.26 -2.21 11.95
N THR A 147 -13.02 -2.66 12.22
CA THR A 147 -12.35 -3.66 11.38
C THR A 147 -13.16 -4.96 11.31
N GLN A 148 -13.65 -5.46 12.44
CA GLN A 148 -14.49 -6.65 12.49
C GLN A 148 -15.81 -6.49 11.73
N GLN A 149 -16.44 -5.31 11.81
CA GLN A 149 -17.64 -5.01 11.03
C GLN A 149 -17.36 -5.11 9.53
N LEU A 150 -16.32 -4.41 9.04
CA LEU A 150 -15.91 -4.44 7.63
C LEU A 150 -15.60 -5.87 7.15
N GLU A 151 -14.89 -6.65 7.96
CA GLU A 151 -14.60 -8.05 7.65
C GLU A 151 -15.85 -8.93 7.61
N SER A 152 -16.80 -8.70 8.53
CA SER A 152 -18.04 -9.47 8.58
C SER A 152 -18.90 -9.24 7.34
N HIS A 153 -18.97 -7.99 6.84
CA HIS A 153 -19.65 -7.67 5.59
C HIS A 153 -18.99 -8.36 4.39
N HIS A 154 -17.66 -8.38 4.33
CA HIS A 154 -16.93 -9.08 3.27
C HIS A 154 -17.09 -10.62 3.33
N ARG A 155 -17.01 -11.22 4.53
CA ARG A 155 -17.11 -12.68 4.70
C ARG A 155 -18.54 -13.21 4.53
N ALA A 156 -19.56 -12.41 4.83
CA ALA A 156 -20.96 -12.80 4.69
C ALA A 156 -21.43 -12.88 3.23
N GLY A 157 -20.56 -12.61 2.24
CA GLY A 157 -20.94 -12.61 0.83
C GLY A 157 -22.03 -11.59 0.52
N TRP A 158 -22.10 -10.52 1.30
CA TRP A 158 -23.14 -9.51 1.17
C TRP A 158 -22.98 -8.83 -0.19
N ALA A 159 -23.91 -9.10 -1.11
CA ALA A 159 -23.97 -8.38 -2.37
C ALA A 159 -24.38 -6.94 -2.06
N GLU A 160 -23.54 -5.97 -2.44
CA GLU A 160 -23.90 -4.55 -2.35
C GLU A 160 -25.22 -4.34 -3.10
N PRO A 161 -26.30 -3.89 -2.42
CA PRO A 161 -27.63 -3.80 -3.02
C PRO A 161 -27.72 -2.71 -4.09
N VAL A 162 -26.73 -1.82 -4.13
CA VAL A 162 -26.64 -0.71 -5.06
C VAL A 162 -25.26 -0.74 -5.71
N SER A 163 -25.22 -0.88 -7.04
CA SER A 163 -23.99 -0.72 -7.80
C SER A 163 -23.46 0.69 -7.64
N MET A 164 -22.21 0.85 -7.22
CA MET A 164 -21.53 2.14 -7.29
C MET A 164 -21.51 2.61 -8.75
N PRO A 165 -21.93 3.84 -9.07
CA PRO A 165 -21.77 4.38 -10.41
C PRO A 165 -20.27 4.34 -10.78
N GLU A 166 -19.96 3.89 -12.00
CA GLU A 166 -18.57 3.78 -12.45
C GLU A 166 -17.85 5.11 -12.24
N ARG A 167 -16.89 5.15 -11.30
CA ARG A 167 -15.88 6.22 -11.30
C ARG A 167 -15.16 6.12 -12.65
N PRO A 168 -15.03 7.21 -13.44
CA PRO A 168 -14.26 7.17 -14.67
C PRO A 168 -12.88 6.60 -14.35
N LYS A 169 -12.53 5.49 -14.99
CA LYS A 169 -11.29 4.76 -14.71
C LYS A 169 -10.11 5.69 -15.04
N GLY A 170 -9.40 6.17 -14.03
CA GLY A 170 -7.97 6.36 -14.18
C GLY A 170 -7.37 5.01 -14.57
N LEU A 171 -6.34 4.99 -15.42
CA LEU A 171 -5.71 3.74 -15.85
C LEU A 171 -5.43 2.84 -14.63
N ALA A 172 -5.91 1.60 -14.68
CA ALA A 172 -5.74 0.65 -13.60
C ALA A 172 -4.24 0.37 -13.36
N SER A 173 -3.83 0.29 -12.09
CA SER A 173 -2.50 -0.19 -11.75
C SER A 173 -2.36 -1.64 -12.18
N VAL A 174 -1.47 -1.90 -13.13
CA VAL A 174 -1.09 -3.25 -13.56
C VAL A 174 -0.26 -3.89 -12.45
N ASP A 175 -0.63 -5.10 -12.03
CA ASP A 175 0.22 -5.94 -11.19
C ASP A 175 1.51 -6.29 -11.94
N PRO A 176 2.69 -5.80 -11.51
CA PRO A 176 3.95 -6.06 -12.22
C PRO A 176 4.40 -7.52 -12.15
N PHE A 177 3.78 -8.35 -11.29
CA PHE A 177 4.23 -9.70 -10.98
C PHE A 177 3.21 -10.78 -11.28
N ALA A 178 2.14 -10.46 -12.02
CA ALA A 178 1.07 -11.41 -12.35
C ALA A 178 1.55 -12.66 -13.14
N TYR A 179 2.76 -12.64 -13.72
CA TYR A 179 3.35 -13.78 -14.42
C TYR A 179 4.85 -13.95 -14.16
N SER A 180 5.25 -14.28 -12.93
CA SER A 180 6.52 -14.98 -12.71
C SER A 180 6.28 -16.49 -12.85
N HIS A 181 6.10 -16.97 -14.08
CA HIS A 181 6.24 -18.39 -14.39
C HIS A 181 7.33 -18.51 -15.43
N ASP A 182 8.20 -19.51 -15.27
CA ASP A 182 9.13 -19.88 -16.33
C ASP A 182 8.27 -20.37 -17.52
N ILE A 183 8.33 -19.68 -18.66
CA ILE A 183 7.50 -20.00 -19.85
C ILE A 183 7.69 -21.47 -20.26
N ALA A 184 8.87 -22.05 -19.98
CA ALA A 184 9.15 -23.47 -20.20
C ALA A 184 8.26 -24.42 -19.40
N GLN A 185 7.67 -23.98 -18.28
CA GLN A 185 6.78 -24.79 -17.44
C GLN A 185 5.31 -24.74 -17.88
N LEU A 186 4.92 -23.75 -18.69
CA LEU A 186 3.54 -23.57 -19.18
C LEU A 186 3.33 -24.16 -20.58
N MET A 187 4.40 -24.37 -21.35
CA MET A 187 4.30 -24.89 -22.70
C MET A 187 4.48 -26.41 -22.74
N SER A 188 3.59 -27.10 -23.45
CA SER A 188 3.71 -28.52 -23.75
C SER A 188 4.74 -28.82 -24.86
N SER A 189 5.34 -27.80 -25.46
CA SER A 189 6.35 -27.89 -26.51
C SER A 189 7.27 -26.66 -26.52
N PRO A 190 8.54 -26.78 -26.94
CA PRO A 190 9.46 -25.66 -27.00
C PRO A 190 8.95 -24.54 -27.92
N PRO A 191 9.19 -23.25 -27.57
CA PRO A 191 8.77 -22.14 -28.43
C PRO A 191 9.49 -22.21 -29.78
N VAL A 192 8.74 -22.04 -30.87
CA VAL A 192 9.28 -21.93 -32.22
C VAL A 192 9.47 -20.46 -32.54
N VAL A 193 10.73 -20.06 -32.77
CA VAL A 193 11.09 -18.70 -33.15
C VAL A 193 11.26 -18.63 -34.67
N VAL A 194 10.52 -17.74 -35.33
CA VAL A 194 10.64 -17.48 -36.77
C VAL A 194 11.26 -16.10 -37.01
N GLY A 195 11.99 -15.97 -38.12
CA GLY A 195 12.62 -14.69 -38.49
C GLY A 195 11.59 -13.65 -38.95
N SER A 196 11.91 -12.37 -38.78
CA SER A 196 11.02 -11.22 -39.07
C SER A 196 10.64 -11.07 -40.55
N ALA A 197 11.26 -11.83 -41.45
CA ALA A 197 10.98 -11.83 -42.89
C ALA A 197 9.92 -12.87 -43.31
N LEU A 198 9.46 -13.72 -42.39
CA LEU A 198 8.45 -14.73 -42.69
C LEU A 198 7.07 -14.08 -42.85
N LEU A 199 6.34 -14.45 -43.91
CA LEU A 199 4.97 -13.98 -44.06
C LEU A 199 4.05 -14.67 -43.04
N LEU A 200 3.01 -13.95 -42.61
CA LEU A 200 2.06 -14.44 -41.62
C LEU A 200 1.38 -15.76 -42.04
N SER A 201 1.11 -15.92 -43.35
CA SER A 201 0.55 -17.16 -43.91
C SER A 201 1.46 -18.37 -43.66
N ASP A 202 2.77 -18.18 -43.77
CA ASP A 202 3.76 -19.24 -43.66
C ASP A 202 4.00 -19.57 -42.18
N ALA A 203 3.91 -18.57 -41.30
CA ALA A 203 3.90 -18.78 -39.85
C ALA A 203 2.68 -19.62 -39.41
N ILE A 204 1.49 -19.33 -39.93
CA ILE A 204 0.26 -20.08 -39.63
C ILE A 204 0.33 -21.51 -40.16
N ALA A 205 0.87 -21.72 -41.36
CA ALA A 205 1.10 -23.05 -41.90
C ALA A 205 2.05 -23.88 -41.02
N LEU A 206 3.15 -23.26 -40.55
CA LEU A 206 4.12 -23.88 -39.65
C LEU A 206 3.50 -24.25 -38.28
N MET A 207 2.67 -23.38 -37.72
CA MET A 207 1.94 -23.65 -36.47
C MET A 207 0.97 -24.83 -36.63
N THR A 208 0.28 -24.89 -37.77
CA THR A 208 -0.69 -25.96 -38.09
C THR A 208 0.02 -27.31 -38.28
N GLU A 209 1.13 -27.33 -39.02
CA GLU A 209 1.92 -28.55 -39.24
C GLU A 209 2.49 -29.11 -37.94
N ARG A 210 3.01 -28.23 -37.06
CA ARG A 210 3.61 -28.63 -35.78
C ARG A 210 2.60 -28.78 -34.64
N ARG A 211 1.31 -28.55 -34.89
CA ARG A 211 0.22 -28.59 -33.90
C ARG A 211 0.51 -27.71 -32.67
N ILE A 212 1.04 -26.52 -32.91
CA ILE A 212 1.33 -25.52 -31.87
C ILE A 212 0.16 -24.53 -31.86
N SER A 213 -0.50 -24.40 -30.71
CA SER A 213 -1.57 -23.41 -30.49
C SER A 213 -1.00 -22.03 -30.19
#